data_AF-A0A4Y9Z1F7-F1
#
_entry.id   AF-A0A4Y9Z1F7-F1
#
_cell.length_a   1.000
_cell.length_b   1.000
_cell.length_c   1.000
_cell.angle_alpha   90.00
_cell.angle_beta   90.00
_cell.angle_gamma   90.00
#
_symmetry.space_group_name_H-M   'P 1'
#
loop_
_entity.id
_entity.type
_entity.pdbx_description
1 polymer ?
#
loop_
_entity_poly.entity_id
_entity_poly.type
_entity_poly.pdbx_seq_one_letter_code
_entity_poly.pdbx_strand_id
1 'polypeptide(L)'
;MSRTVNLVVIGDIICPWCYIGEKEMENALEAVRDLPITIKIEHRPYQLQPSLPEDQALVKREWYLNRFGKEKFESIQQMITLRGQQLGLTMSLRSNVRVPGSRQVVLPEACLPRPTPSLDARDGTCFCNPAKLRGMCTQRGTHELFSNYGGTITQTVRAHRLSLKALKVGAQTMQQTFLRAINKAYFEENRNIGDVDVLSDLAQASGIMSKDEAVKFLESDECREEVVNMMAEARKKGVTGVPFTIIDGRWAVIGGQTAEVYIQSLLCTTPSHHELRAMFLAYEHYYWVYAWIPVFGAFVWFGTLWAMLITWLATGKPQYVTQQGSIAYISDVGASYLKPLFIVCCCITGVTFFLTLVVERWLRHSGRLHPNMRRRERVFSTLAVLGSFIGGAGLILLSIFDTGRHQSLHRVFLLVFIIGVGLSAIFTIVEYRWINKDYDGQRKLRIAYIAKGIIASLLIILAVVFAITLYTTADVGAVIEWVIAFGYTFYLLTFYYDLRMSRGMRKGAYFDRELLGRRSVESGGTAGTMRQVGGPAYGNGSVAGNGYANGYGDGNGNGNAHYGGQGPYGAQNARGANVEPVRNTGY
;
A
#
# COMPACT_ATOMS: atom_id res chain seq x y z
N MET A 1 -25.75 -9.62 20.38
CA MET A 1 -24.91 -9.40 21.57
C MET A 1 -23.55 -8.91 21.11
N SER A 2 -23.07 -7.76 21.58
CA SER A 2 -21.73 -7.28 21.22
C SER A 2 -20.66 -8.08 21.98
N ARG A 3 -19.63 -8.55 21.28
CA ARG A 3 -18.51 -9.24 21.91
C ARG A 3 -17.56 -8.22 22.51
N THR A 4 -17.14 -8.39 23.76
CA THR A 4 -16.04 -7.58 24.31
C THR A 4 -14.68 -8.15 23.89
N VAL A 5 -13.81 -7.34 23.32
CA VAL A 5 -12.41 -7.67 23.01
C VAL A 5 -11.49 -6.83 23.89
N ASN A 6 -10.57 -7.49 24.59
CA ASN A 6 -9.62 -6.84 25.49
C ASN A 6 -8.26 -6.68 24.80
N LEU A 7 -7.76 -5.45 24.73
CA LEU A 7 -6.46 -5.09 24.21
C LEU A 7 -5.56 -4.64 25.36
N VAL A 8 -4.41 -5.27 25.53
CA VAL A 8 -3.38 -4.80 26.46
C VAL A 8 -2.21 -4.28 25.64
N VAL A 9 -1.98 -2.97 25.68
CA VAL A 9 -0.96 -2.28 24.88
C VAL A 9 0.23 -1.97 25.77
N ILE A 10 1.33 -2.70 25.60
CA ILE A 10 2.56 -2.50 26.36
C ILE A 10 3.48 -1.58 25.55
N GLY A 11 3.86 -0.44 26.14
CA GLY A 11 4.58 0.62 25.42
C GLY A 11 5.44 1.50 26.31
N ASP A 12 6.38 2.20 25.68
CA ASP A 12 7.21 3.22 26.32
C ASP A 12 7.03 4.57 25.61
N ILE A 13 7.04 5.65 26.39
CA ILE A 13 6.71 7.01 25.92
C ILE A 13 7.82 7.57 25.04
N ILE A 14 9.08 7.18 25.29
CA ILE A 14 10.22 7.57 24.42
C ILE A 14 10.31 6.76 23.13
N CYS A 15 9.49 5.71 22.95
CA CYS A 15 9.56 4.83 21.80
C CYS A 15 8.76 5.39 20.59
N PRO A 16 9.41 5.78 19.49
CA PRO A 16 8.72 6.35 18.32
C PRO A 16 7.74 5.35 17.67
N TRP A 17 8.08 4.06 17.72
CA TRP A 17 7.20 3.01 17.19
C TRP A 17 5.98 2.77 18.07
N CYS A 18 6.02 3.11 19.37
CA CYS A 18 4.83 3.06 20.22
C CYS A 18 3.83 4.13 19.80
N TYR A 19 4.30 5.35 19.51
CA TYR A 19 3.40 6.42 19.06
C TYR A 19 2.82 6.14 17.66
N ILE A 20 3.65 5.67 16.73
CA ILE A 20 3.18 5.21 15.40
C ILE A 20 2.18 4.07 15.54
N GLY A 21 2.49 3.07 16.37
CA GLY A 21 1.64 1.90 16.61
C GLY A 21 0.29 2.26 17.24
N GLU A 22 0.27 3.22 18.17
CA GLU A 22 -0.96 3.76 18.76
C GLU A 22 -1.83 4.39 17.67
N LYS A 23 -1.25 5.22 16.78
CA LYS A 23 -2.01 5.86 15.71
C LYS A 23 -2.58 4.86 14.70
N GLU A 24 -1.82 3.83 14.37
CA GLU A 24 -2.28 2.74 13.51
C GLU A 24 -3.38 1.90 14.16
N MET A 25 -3.26 1.63 15.45
CA MET A 25 -4.31 0.96 16.22
C MET A 25 -5.57 1.82 16.22
N GLU A 26 -5.51 3.11 16.52
CA GLU A 26 -6.67 4.01 16.46
C GLU A 26 -7.37 3.99 15.10
N ASN A 27 -6.61 4.06 14.01
CA ASN A 27 -7.16 3.97 12.66
C ASN A 27 -7.86 2.62 12.42
N ALA A 28 -7.31 1.53 12.95
CA ALA A 28 -7.95 0.22 12.89
C ALA A 28 -9.26 0.17 13.67
N LEU A 29 -9.27 0.74 14.89
CA LEU A 29 -10.46 0.79 15.75
C LEU A 29 -11.58 1.59 15.09
N GLU A 30 -11.27 2.72 14.49
CA GLU A 30 -12.23 3.54 13.74
C GLU A 30 -12.81 2.76 12.55
N ALA A 31 -11.97 2.01 11.83
CA ALA A 31 -12.41 1.20 10.69
C ALA A 31 -13.34 0.03 11.07
N VAL A 32 -13.29 -0.42 12.33
CA VAL A 32 -14.13 -1.53 12.83
C VAL A 32 -15.23 -1.07 13.78
N ARG A 33 -15.46 0.24 13.93
CA ARG A 33 -16.42 0.81 14.88
C ARG A 33 -17.86 0.33 14.66
N ASP A 34 -18.21 0.02 13.41
CA ASP A 34 -19.55 -0.43 13.02
C ASP A 34 -19.75 -1.94 13.26
N LEU A 35 -18.71 -2.66 13.68
CA LEU A 35 -18.82 -4.06 14.05
C LEU A 35 -19.49 -4.22 15.43
N PRO A 36 -20.20 -5.33 15.70
CA PRO A 36 -20.78 -5.62 17.00
C PRO A 36 -19.71 -6.06 18.02
N ILE A 37 -18.67 -5.26 18.19
CA ILE A 37 -17.52 -5.52 19.06
C ILE A 37 -17.34 -4.31 19.99
N THR A 38 -17.23 -4.58 21.29
CA THR A 38 -16.89 -3.59 22.31
C THR A 38 -15.41 -3.73 22.65
N ILE A 39 -14.62 -2.69 22.47
CA ILE A 39 -13.16 -2.76 22.64
C ILE A 39 -12.78 -2.11 23.96
N LYS A 40 -12.07 -2.86 24.81
CA LYS A 40 -11.47 -2.38 26.06
C LYS A 40 -9.96 -2.34 25.89
N ILE A 41 -9.34 -1.20 26.17
CA ILE A 41 -7.90 -1.01 26.00
C ILE A 41 -7.28 -0.70 27.34
N GLU A 42 -6.22 -1.43 27.67
CA GLU A 42 -5.40 -1.24 28.87
C GLU A 42 -3.97 -0.94 28.43
N HIS A 43 -3.53 0.29 28.64
CA HIS A 43 -2.14 0.66 28.39
C HIS A 43 -1.28 0.30 29.60
N ARG A 44 -0.22 -0.47 29.35
CA ARG A 44 0.75 -0.91 30.37
C ARG A 44 2.13 -0.33 30.11
N PRO A 45 2.84 0.07 31.18
CA PRO A 45 4.14 0.70 31.06
C PRO A 45 5.22 -0.31 30.67
N TYR A 46 6.14 0.14 29.84
CA TYR A 46 7.42 -0.50 29.58
C TYR A 46 8.50 0.57 29.59
N GLN A 47 9.73 0.16 29.83
CA GLN A 47 10.87 1.07 29.91
C GLN A 47 12.00 0.52 29.07
N LEU A 48 12.42 1.28 28.06
CA LEU A 48 13.52 0.91 27.17
C LEU A 48 14.90 1.18 27.79
N GLN A 49 15.00 2.06 28.77
CA GLN A 49 16.26 2.51 29.38
C GLN A 49 16.21 2.46 30.92
N PRO A 50 16.10 1.28 31.55
CA PRO A 50 16.02 1.17 33.00
C PRO A 50 17.28 1.62 33.74
N SER A 51 18.44 1.58 33.09
CA SER A 51 19.71 2.00 33.70
C SER A 51 19.93 3.51 33.75
N LEU A 52 19.10 4.32 33.07
CA LEU A 52 19.25 5.77 33.07
C LEU A 52 18.70 6.37 34.38
N PRO A 53 19.49 7.17 35.13
CA PRO A 53 19.01 7.88 36.32
C PRO A 53 17.84 8.84 36.00
N GLU A 54 16.94 9.04 36.96
CA GLU A 54 15.74 9.87 36.76
C GLU A 54 16.01 11.37 36.61
N ASP A 55 17.11 11.84 37.20
CA ASP A 55 17.56 13.23 37.17
C ASP A 55 18.40 13.57 35.93
N GLN A 56 18.73 12.56 35.11
CA GLN A 56 19.59 12.73 33.94
C GLN A 56 18.78 12.82 32.64
N ALA A 57 19.10 13.83 31.83
CA ALA A 57 18.63 13.95 30.46
C ALA A 57 19.80 13.89 29.48
N LEU A 58 19.73 12.96 28.53
CA LEU A 58 20.73 12.83 27.46
C LEU A 58 20.24 13.52 26.19
N VAL A 59 21.17 14.04 25.39
CA VAL A 59 20.84 14.58 24.07
C VAL A 59 20.43 13.42 23.16
N LYS A 60 19.18 13.46 22.66
CA LYS A 60 18.57 12.34 21.93
C LYS A 60 19.40 11.89 20.74
N ARG A 61 19.84 12.83 19.90
CA ARG A 61 20.70 12.56 18.74
C ARG A 61 21.99 11.84 19.11
N GLU A 62 22.70 12.33 20.12
CA GLU A 62 23.98 11.75 20.56
C GLU A 62 23.78 10.36 21.12
N TRP A 63 22.72 10.14 21.89
CA TRP A 63 22.36 8.82 22.39
C TRP A 63 22.12 7.82 21.26
N TYR A 64 21.35 8.21 20.22
CA TYR A 64 21.13 7.35 19.06
C TYR A 64 22.40 7.08 18.26
N LEU A 65 23.25 8.10 18.06
CA LEU A 65 24.53 7.96 17.37
C LEU A 65 25.47 7.01 18.12
N ASN A 66 25.59 7.16 19.45
CA ASN A 66 26.45 6.33 20.28
C ASN A 66 25.94 4.88 20.34
N ARG A 67 24.62 4.66 20.33
CA ARG A 67 24.03 3.32 20.44
C ARG A 67 24.02 2.56 19.12
N PHE A 68 23.72 3.22 18.00
CA PHE A 68 23.48 2.54 16.72
C PHE A 68 24.53 2.84 15.65
N GLY A 69 25.35 3.88 15.83
CA GLY A 69 26.23 4.39 14.79
C GLY A 69 25.50 5.27 13.77
N LYS A 70 26.28 6.06 13.02
CA LYS A 70 25.76 7.10 12.12
C LYS A 70 24.83 6.55 11.03
N GLU A 71 25.26 5.51 10.30
CA GLU A 71 24.50 4.95 9.18
C GLU A 71 23.15 4.39 9.60
N LYS A 72 23.11 3.62 10.71
CA LYS A 72 21.86 3.06 11.24
C LYS A 72 20.94 4.17 11.77
N PHE A 73 21.50 5.17 12.44
CA PHE A 73 20.73 6.30 12.94
C PHE A 73 20.02 7.07 11.82
N GLU A 74 20.72 7.38 10.72
CA GLU A 74 20.13 8.06 9.57
C GLU A 74 18.98 7.24 8.96
N SER A 75 19.16 5.92 8.83
CA SER A 75 18.10 5.01 8.37
C SER A 75 16.88 4.98 9.31
N ILE A 76 17.11 4.87 10.62
CA ILE A 76 16.06 4.87 11.66
C ILE A 76 15.28 6.17 11.62
N GLN A 77 15.97 7.31 11.63
CA GLN A 77 15.36 8.64 11.57
C GLN A 77 14.50 8.79 10.31
N GLN A 78 15.00 8.38 9.14
CA GLN A 78 14.25 8.47 7.90
C GLN A 78 13.00 7.59 7.93
N MET A 79 13.08 6.36 8.47
CA MET A 79 11.92 5.47 8.56
C MET A 79 10.84 6.03 9.48
N ILE A 80 11.20 6.49 10.68
CA ILE A 80 10.26 7.07 11.64
C ILE A 80 9.60 8.32 11.04
N THR A 81 10.39 9.19 10.40
CA THR A 81 9.88 10.45 9.83
C THR A 81 8.90 10.18 8.70
N LEU A 82 9.27 9.33 7.75
CA LEU A 82 8.40 8.97 6.63
C LEU A 82 7.10 8.34 7.14
N ARG A 83 7.21 7.42 8.10
CA ARG A 83 6.05 6.75 8.65
C ARG A 83 5.13 7.68 9.44
N GLY A 84 5.70 8.58 10.24
CA GLY A 84 4.96 9.63 10.94
C GLY A 84 4.21 10.54 9.98
N GLN A 85 4.87 11.01 8.90
CA GLN A 85 4.25 11.86 7.88
C GLN A 85 3.07 11.19 7.19
N GLN A 86 3.17 9.89 6.88
CA GLN A 86 2.06 9.12 6.29
C GLN A 86 0.82 9.10 7.20
N LEU A 87 1.03 9.21 8.52
CA LEU A 87 -0.02 9.19 9.54
C LEU A 87 -0.45 10.61 9.97
N GLY A 88 0.10 11.66 9.35
CA GLY A 88 -0.15 13.05 9.73
C GLY A 88 0.51 13.46 11.05
N LEU A 89 1.49 12.68 11.56
CA LEU A 89 2.25 13.01 12.75
C LEU A 89 3.44 13.90 12.39
N THR A 90 3.55 15.06 13.03
CA THR A 90 4.66 15.99 12.80
C THR A 90 5.82 15.64 13.73
N MET A 91 6.43 14.47 13.53
CA MET A 91 7.66 14.05 14.25
C MET A 91 8.73 15.14 14.07
N SER A 92 8.93 15.97 15.09
CA SER A 92 9.70 17.21 15.01
C SER A 92 11.19 16.92 15.00
N LEU A 93 11.79 17.14 13.84
CA LEU A 93 13.23 17.14 13.61
C LEU A 93 13.82 18.56 13.73
N ARG A 94 13.36 19.37 14.69
CA ARG A 94 13.99 20.68 15.00
C ARG A 94 14.27 20.78 16.49
N SER A 95 15.53 20.98 16.87
CA SER A 95 15.91 21.28 18.24
C SER A 95 15.52 22.73 18.60
N ASN A 96 14.84 22.91 19.73
CA ASN A 96 14.72 24.20 20.41
C ASN A 96 15.75 24.35 21.56
N VAL A 97 16.67 23.40 21.70
CA VAL A 97 17.71 23.42 22.75
C VAL A 97 18.81 24.39 22.33
N ARG A 98 18.98 25.46 23.10
CA ARG A 98 20.06 26.45 22.93
C ARG A 98 21.37 25.84 23.44
N VAL A 99 22.23 25.39 22.54
CA VAL A 99 23.60 24.98 22.88
C VAL A 99 24.43 26.25 23.14
N PRO A 100 25.10 26.39 24.29
CA PRO A 100 26.00 27.52 24.52
C PRO A 100 27.09 27.54 23.44
N GLY A 101 27.12 28.59 22.61
CA GLY A 101 28.19 28.82 21.61
C GLY A 101 27.86 28.54 20.14
N SER A 102 26.65 28.10 19.77
CA SER A 102 26.27 27.96 18.36
C SER A 102 25.43 29.14 17.84
N ARG A 103 25.84 29.74 16.71
CA ARG A 103 25.06 30.82 16.07
C ARG A 103 23.73 30.28 15.57
N GLN A 104 22.65 30.90 16.03
CA GLN A 104 21.29 30.64 15.57
C GLN A 104 21.17 31.09 14.10
N VAL A 105 20.94 30.15 13.18
CA VAL A 105 20.57 30.48 11.80
C VAL A 105 19.05 30.53 11.72
N VAL A 106 18.49 31.74 11.68
CA VAL A 106 17.07 31.98 11.46
C VAL A 106 16.79 31.82 9.97
N LEU A 107 16.06 30.77 9.57
CA LEU A 107 15.51 30.67 8.21
C LEU A 107 14.20 31.48 8.14
N PRO A 108 13.98 32.27 7.08
CA PRO A 108 12.79 33.10 6.93
C PRO A 108 11.50 32.26 6.80
N GLU A 109 10.37 32.81 7.25
CA GLU A 109 9.01 32.23 7.33
C GLU A 109 8.45 31.57 6.05
N ALA A 110 9.15 31.65 4.91
CA ALA A 110 8.67 31.20 3.61
C ALA A 110 8.65 29.67 3.40
N CYS A 111 9.15 28.86 4.35
CA CYS A 111 9.28 27.39 4.20
C CYS A 111 8.29 26.55 5.02
N LEU A 112 7.31 27.16 5.70
CA LEU A 112 6.18 26.42 6.28
C LEU A 112 5.02 26.40 5.28
N PRO A 113 4.40 25.24 4.97
CA PRO A 113 3.12 25.24 4.29
C PRO A 113 2.10 25.92 5.21
N ARG A 114 1.54 27.06 4.80
CA ARG A 114 0.42 27.67 5.51
C ARG A 114 -0.77 26.70 5.52
N PRO A 115 -1.59 26.68 6.58
CA PRO A 115 -2.84 25.93 6.57
C PRO A 115 -3.70 26.43 5.41
N THR A 116 -4.26 25.48 4.65
CA THR A 116 -5.20 25.73 3.56
C THR A 116 -6.31 26.69 4.01
N PRO A 117 -6.64 27.76 3.26
CA PRO A 117 -7.90 28.44 3.46
C PRO A 117 -9.03 27.51 3.03
N SER A 118 -10.15 27.65 3.72
CA SER A 118 -11.45 27.04 3.47
C SER A 118 -11.86 27.07 1.99
N LEU A 119 -12.56 26.01 1.59
CA LEU A 119 -13.35 25.90 0.37
C LEU A 119 -14.12 27.18 0.08
N ASP A 120 -13.84 27.83 -1.04
CA ASP A 120 -14.86 28.57 -1.75
C ASP A 120 -14.73 28.33 -3.25
N ALA A 121 -15.85 27.92 -3.83
CA ALA A 121 -15.99 27.54 -5.22
C ALA A 121 -16.43 28.75 -6.04
N ARG A 122 -15.55 29.24 -6.91
CA ARG A 122 -15.82 29.83 -8.23
C ARG A 122 -14.50 30.33 -8.81
N ASP A 123 -14.37 30.18 -10.13
CA ASP A 123 -13.25 30.64 -10.97
C ASP A 123 -12.03 29.70 -11.04
N GLY A 124 -12.14 28.76 -11.98
CA GLY A 124 -11.09 27.82 -12.35
C GLY A 124 -9.97 28.49 -13.14
N THR A 125 -8.89 28.88 -12.46
CA THR A 125 -7.53 28.86 -13.01
C THR A 125 -6.51 28.80 -11.87
N CYS A 126 -5.83 27.66 -11.69
CA CYS A 126 -4.64 27.59 -10.84
C CYS A 126 -3.46 27.10 -11.69
N PHE A 127 -2.78 28.04 -12.35
CA PHE A 127 -1.53 27.81 -13.07
C PHE A 127 -0.35 27.88 -12.08
N CYS A 128 0.15 26.73 -11.61
CA CYS A 128 1.49 26.68 -11.03
C CYS A 128 2.51 26.48 -12.15
N ASN A 129 3.24 27.55 -12.51
CA ASN A 129 4.32 27.52 -13.49
C ASN A 129 5.55 26.74 -12.95
N PRO A 130 5.93 25.58 -13.53
CA PRO A 130 7.01 24.73 -13.04
C PRO A 130 8.43 25.22 -13.39
N ALA A 131 8.56 26.43 -13.97
CA ALA A 131 9.87 27.04 -14.24
C ALA A 131 10.44 27.80 -13.03
N LYS A 132 9.58 28.38 -12.17
CA LYS A 132 10.02 29.14 -10.99
C LYS A 132 10.48 28.25 -9.82
N LEU A 133 10.02 27.01 -9.75
CA LEU A 133 10.44 26.03 -8.73
C LEU A 133 11.81 25.39 -9.02
N ARG A 134 12.30 25.47 -10.27
CA ARG A 134 13.57 24.84 -10.66
C ARG A 134 14.83 25.62 -10.26
N GLY A 135 14.68 26.91 -9.92
CA GLY A 135 15.79 27.75 -9.47
C GLY A 135 16.07 27.72 -7.96
N MET A 136 15.22 27.09 -7.15
CA MET A 136 15.33 27.12 -5.68
C MET A 136 15.87 25.83 -5.04
N CYS A 137 16.03 24.75 -5.81
CA CYS A 137 16.50 23.45 -5.29
C CYS A 137 17.97 23.12 -5.60
N THR A 138 18.76 24.06 -6.12
CA THR A 138 20.20 23.88 -6.38
C THR A 138 21.11 24.64 -5.42
N GLN A 139 20.62 25.05 -4.25
CA GLN A 139 21.47 25.46 -3.14
C GLN A 139 21.63 24.28 -2.16
N ARG A 140 22.82 23.66 -2.18
CA ARG A 140 23.65 23.17 -1.06
C ARG A 140 23.02 22.79 0.31
N GLY A 141 21.74 22.44 0.41
CA GLY A 141 20.99 22.33 1.67
C GLY A 141 20.41 20.94 1.99
N THR A 142 20.60 19.93 1.12
CA THR A 142 20.08 18.57 1.39
C THR A 142 20.85 17.83 2.49
N HIS A 143 22.06 18.28 2.85
CA HIS A 143 22.81 17.73 3.98
C HIS A 143 22.42 18.33 5.34
N GLU A 144 21.80 19.53 5.39
CA GLU A 144 21.43 20.18 6.66
C GLU A 144 20.03 19.79 7.16
N LEU A 145 19.11 19.37 6.28
CA LEU A 145 17.76 18.95 6.66
C LEU A 145 17.74 17.70 7.58
N PHE A 146 18.80 16.90 7.57
CA PHE A 146 18.94 15.70 8.40
C PHE A 146 19.66 15.95 9.74
N SER A 147 20.14 17.18 9.99
CA SER A 147 21.03 17.47 11.12
C SER A 147 20.34 17.52 12.49
N ASN A 148 19.03 17.78 12.55
CA ASN A 148 18.36 18.17 13.80
C ASN A 148 17.39 17.11 14.36
N TYR A 149 17.85 15.93 14.77
CA TYR A 149 17.03 15.06 15.63
C TYR A 149 16.99 15.62 17.05
N GLY A 150 16.04 16.55 17.30
CA GLY A 150 15.92 17.28 18.55
C GLY A 150 15.37 16.45 19.72
N GLY A 151 15.41 17.02 20.92
CA GLY A 151 14.82 16.45 22.13
C GLY A 151 15.82 15.73 23.04
N THR A 152 15.29 15.14 24.11
CA THR A 152 16.05 14.45 25.16
C THR A 152 15.70 12.97 25.24
N ILE A 153 16.61 12.16 25.75
CA ILE A 153 16.32 10.82 26.28
C ILE A 153 16.36 10.93 27.79
N THR A 154 15.24 10.63 28.43
CA THR A 154 15.06 10.67 29.88
C THR A 154 14.41 9.40 30.35
N GLN A 155 14.43 9.22 31.67
CA GLN A 155 13.76 8.11 32.28
C GLN A 155 12.23 8.29 32.28
N THR A 156 11.48 7.22 32.00
CA THR A 156 10.03 7.32 31.77
C THR A 156 9.16 6.92 32.96
N VAL A 157 9.73 6.56 34.12
CA VAL A 157 8.96 6.15 35.32
C VAL A 157 7.96 7.23 35.75
N ARG A 158 8.40 8.48 35.87
CA ARG A 158 7.52 9.60 36.28
C ARG A 158 6.35 9.80 35.32
N ALA A 159 6.62 9.73 34.03
CA ALA A 159 5.60 9.84 32.99
C ALA A 159 4.61 8.65 33.01
N HIS A 160 5.10 7.43 33.23
CA HIS A 160 4.26 6.24 33.39
C HIS A 160 3.43 6.28 34.68
N ARG A 161 3.94 6.86 35.78
CA ARG A 161 3.18 7.10 37.01
C ARG A 161 1.99 8.02 36.77
N LEU A 162 2.16 9.09 36.01
CA LEU A 162 1.06 9.97 35.61
C LEU A 162 0.05 9.26 34.69
N SER A 163 0.51 8.42 33.77
CA SER A 163 -0.39 7.60 32.93
C SER A 163 -1.25 6.66 33.77
N LEU A 164 -0.66 6.00 34.78
CA LEU A 164 -1.40 5.14 35.71
C LEU A 164 -2.35 5.95 36.61
N LYS A 165 -1.93 7.13 37.07
CA LYS A 165 -2.80 8.02 37.85
C LYS A 165 -4.00 8.51 37.02
N ALA A 166 -3.80 8.83 35.74
CA ALA A 166 -4.86 9.17 34.79
C ALA A 166 -5.89 8.02 34.67
N LEU A 167 -5.41 6.78 34.60
CA LEU A 167 -6.27 5.60 34.58
C LEU A 167 -7.10 5.47 35.87
N LYS A 168 -6.49 5.71 37.05
CA LYS A 168 -7.18 5.61 38.35
C LYS A 168 -8.24 6.70 38.56
N VAL A 169 -8.02 7.91 38.05
CA VAL A 169 -8.92 9.06 38.27
C VAL A 169 -10.01 9.14 37.21
N GLY A 170 -9.66 8.97 35.93
CA GLY A 170 -10.56 9.22 34.79
C GLY A 170 -10.69 8.04 33.83
N ALA A 171 -10.39 6.82 34.30
CA ALA A 171 -10.47 5.59 33.55
C ALA A 171 -9.65 5.63 32.23
N GLN A 172 -9.99 4.74 31.30
CA GLN A 172 -9.28 4.57 30.03
C GLN A 172 -9.22 5.85 29.20
N THR A 173 -10.28 6.65 29.17
CA THR A 173 -10.37 7.87 28.36
C THR A 173 -9.35 8.92 28.78
N MET A 174 -9.15 9.11 30.09
CA MET A 174 -8.19 10.07 30.60
C MET A 174 -6.75 9.57 30.41
N GLN A 175 -6.51 8.26 30.59
CA GLN A 175 -5.22 7.65 30.29
C GLN A 175 -4.82 7.87 28.82
N GLN A 176 -5.71 7.59 27.87
CA GLN A 176 -5.46 7.80 26.45
C GLN A 176 -5.25 9.28 26.10
N THR A 177 -6.01 10.18 26.73
CA THR A 177 -5.86 11.63 26.54
C THR A 177 -4.47 12.09 26.96
N PHE A 178 -4.00 11.66 28.13
CA PHE A 178 -2.66 11.96 28.62
C PHE A 178 -1.57 11.35 27.72
N LEU A 179 -1.70 10.08 27.31
CA LEU A 179 -0.75 9.41 26.43
C LEU A 179 -0.61 10.11 25.07
N ARG A 180 -1.72 10.61 24.50
CA ARG A 180 -1.68 11.43 23.28
C ARG A 180 -0.96 12.76 23.52
N ALA A 181 -1.29 13.45 24.61
CA ALA A 181 -0.69 14.73 24.95
C ALA A 181 0.82 14.62 25.16
N ILE A 182 1.28 13.61 25.91
CA ILE A 182 2.70 13.42 26.19
C ILE A 182 3.49 12.93 24.96
N ASN A 183 2.90 12.05 24.12
CA ASN A 183 3.53 11.66 22.86
C ASN A 183 3.72 12.85 21.92
N LYS A 184 2.70 13.71 21.81
CA LYS A 184 2.80 14.95 21.04
C LYS A 184 3.87 15.88 21.61
N ALA A 185 3.86 16.12 22.93
CA ALA A 185 4.85 16.95 23.61
C ALA A 185 6.29 16.44 23.38
N TYR A 186 6.48 15.12 23.45
CA TYR A 186 7.80 14.51 23.29
C TYR A 186 8.27 14.46 21.84
N PHE A 187 7.44 13.97 20.91
CA PHE A 187 7.86 13.71 19.54
C PHE A 187 7.61 14.87 18.57
N GLU A 188 6.62 15.71 18.82
CA GLU A 188 6.25 16.81 17.92
C GLU A 188 6.71 18.18 18.45
N GLU A 189 6.87 18.32 19.77
CA GLU A 189 7.28 19.58 20.40
C GLU A 189 8.70 19.52 21.01
N ASN A 190 9.33 18.33 21.04
CA ASN A 190 10.65 18.09 21.63
C ASN A 190 10.77 18.55 23.09
N ARG A 191 9.66 18.52 23.85
CA ARG A 191 9.64 18.86 25.28
C ARG A 191 10.32 17.75 26.09
N ASN A 192 11.02 18.15 27.15
CA ASN A 192 11.70 17.22 28.03
C ASN A 192 10.71 16.57 29.00
N ILE A 193 10.31 15.34 28.74
CA ILE A 193 9.35 14.60 29.59
C ILE A 193 9.97 14.06 30.90
N GLY A 194 11.25 14.31 31.17
CA GLY A 194 11.85 14.09 32.50
C GLY A 194 11.67 15.29 33.45
N ASP A 195 11.30 16.45 32.91
CA ASP A 195 11.09 17.68 33.67
C ASP A 195 9.73 17.65 34.39
N VAL A 196 9.75 17.95 35.69
CA VAL A 196 8.56 18.00 36.55
C VAL A 196 7.60 19.09 36.07
N ASP A 197 8.12 20.24 35.62
CA ASP A 197 7.28 21.34 35.14
C ASP A 197 6.50 20.93 33.88
N VAL A 198 7.19 20.31 32.91
CA VAL A 198 6.57 19.77 31.68
C VAL A 198 5.52 18.72 31.99
N LEU A 199 5.83 17.77 32.88
CA LEU A 199 4.88 16.71 33.25
C LEU A 199 3.67 17.26 34.00
N SER A 200 3.86 18.24 34.88
CA SER A 200 2.78 18.89 35.64
C SER A 200 1.85 19.71 34.74
N ASP A 201 2.39 20.44 33.74
CA ASP A 201 1.59 21.11 32.71
C ASP A 201 0.74 20.12 31.91
N LEU A 202 1.33 18.99 31.50
CA LEU A 202 0.62 17.96 30.73
C LEU A 202 -0.47 17.27 31.56
N ALA A 203 -0.21 17.07 32.85
CA ALA A 203 -1.20 16.52 33.79
C ALA A 203 -2.41 17.46 33.94
N GLN A 204 -2.16 18.76 34.10
CA GLN A 204 -3.22 19.77 34.13
C GLN A 204 -3.98 19.86 32.82
N ALA A 205 -3.27 19.93 31.69
CA ALA A 205 -3.90 20.01 30.36
C ALA A 205 -4.75 18.78 30.02
N SER A 206 -4.40 17.61 30.57
CA SER A 206 -5.14 16.36 30.39
C SER A 206 -6.27 16.17 31.42
N GLY A 207 -6.45 17.13 32.34
CA GLY A 207 -7.49 17.10 33.37
C GLY A 207 -7.28 16.07 34.48
N ILE A 208 -6.04 15.61 34.70
CA ILE A 208 -5.73 14.61 35.75
C ILE A 208 -5.83 15.25 37.14
N MET A 209 -5.18 16.40 37.32
CA MET A 209 -5.11 17.18 38.56
C MET A 209 -4.56 18.59 38.26
N SER A 210 -4.59 19.51 39.23
CA SER A 210 -3.95 20.82 39.08
C SER A 210 -2.41 20.71 38.98
N LYS A 211 -1.74 21.71 38.43
CA LYS A 211 -0.27 21.71 38.31
C LYS A 211 0.43 21.54 39.67
N ASP A 212 -0.04 22.24 40.70
CA ASP A 212 0.54 22.15 42.05
C ASP A 212 0.37 20.74 42.67
N GLU A 213 -0.78 20.10 42.43
CA GLU A 213 -1.00 18.71 42.84
C GLU A 213 -0.12 17.74 42.05
N ALA A 214 0.08 17.99 40.76
CA ALA A 214 0.94 17.16 39.91
C ALA A 214 2.41 17.23 40.34
N VAL A 215 2.90 18.41 40.76
CA VAL A 215 4.25 18.56 41.35
C VAL A 215 4.37 17.70 42.61
N LYS A 216 3.44 17.85 43.57
CA LYS A 216 3.44 17.05 44.80
C LYS A 216 3.36 15.54 44.53
N PHE A 217 2.56 15.13 43.55
CA PHE A 217 2.46 13.74 43.13
C PHE A 217 3.82 13.23 42.60
N LEU A 218 4.47 13.99 41.73
CA LEU A 218 5.75 13.63 41.12
C LEU A 218 6.90 13.56 42.15
N GLU A 219 6.86 14.38 43.20
CA GLU A 219 7.78 14.36 44.33
C GLU A 219 7.54 13.18 45.30
N SER A 220 6.31 12.66 45.35
CA SER A 220 5.97 11.47 46.14
C SER A 220 6.36 10.16 45.45
N ASP A 221 6.17 9.03 46.14
CA ASP A 221 6.29 7.67 45.58
C ASP A 221 4.95 7.07 45.11
N GLU A 222 3.87 7.86 45.08
CA GLU A 222 2.55 7.35 44.67
C GLU A 222 2.60 6.70 43.27
N CYS A 223 2.02 5.51 43.11
CA CYS A 223 2.01 4.72 41.88
C CYS A 223 3.40 4.23 41.40
N ARG A 224 4.50 4.51 42.11
CA ARG A 224 5.85 4.09 41.69
C ARG A 224 6.01 2.58 41.66
N GLU A 225 5.74 1.92 42.79
CA GLU A 225 5.90 0.48 42.94
C GLU A 225 5.05 -0.29 41.92
N GLU A 226 3.80 0.14 41.73
CA GLU A 226 2.86 -0.46 40.78
C GLU A 226 3.39 -0.40 39.34
N VAL A 227 3.91 0.76 38.90
CA VAL A 227 4.51 0.94 37.57
C VAL A 227 5.74 0.05 37.39
N VAL A 228 6.63 0.03 38.37
CA VAL A 228 7.86 -0.79 38.32
C VAL A 228 7.52 -2.28 38.26
N ASN A 229 6.54 -2.73 39.05
CA ASN A 229 6.05 -4.10 39.03
C ASN A 229 5.42 -4.47 37.68
N MET A 230 4.63 -3.59 37.07
CA MET A 230 4.07 -3.79 35.72
C MET A 230 5.16 -3.94 34.66
N MET A 231 6.20 -3.10 34.71
CA MET A 231 7.34 -3.19 33.79
C MET A 231 8.12 -4.50 33.97
N ALA A 232 8.35 -4.91 35.22
CA ALA A 232 9.02 -6.17 35.54
C ALA A 232 8.18 -7.39 35.10
N GLU A 233 6.86 -7.32 35.27
CA GLU A 233 5.92 -8.37 34.83
C GLU A 233 5.96 -8.53 33.31
N ALA A 234 5.95 -7.44 32.54
CA ALA A 234 6.05 -7.49 31.08
C ALA A 234 7.34 -8.18 30.62
N ARG A 235 8.48 -7.86 31.26
CA ARG A 235 9.77 -8.49 30.99
C ARG A 235 9.79 -9.97 31.37
N LYS A 236 9.23 -10.33 32.52
CA LYS A 236 9.07 -11.73 32.97
C LYS A 236 8.22 -12.54 31.99
N LYS A 237 7.24 -11.91 31.35
CA LYS A 237 6.40 -12.51 30.28
C LYS A 237 7.08 -12.57 28.91
N GLY A 238 8.37 -12.19 28.81
CA GLY A 238 9.16 -12.30 27.59
C GLY A 238 9.04 -11.11 26.62
N VAL A 239 8.42 -10.00 27.04
CA VAL A 239 8.40 -8.78 26.23
C VAL A 239 9.80 -8.18 26.21
N THR A 240 10.43 -8.18 25.04
CA THR A 240 11.80 -7.67 24.81
C THR A 240 11.85 -6.41 23.96
N GLY A 241 10.69 -5.95 23.46
CA GLY A 241 10.57 -4.77 22.63
C GLY A 241 9.12 -4.30 22.56
N VAL A 242 8.94 -3.02 22.27
CA VAL A 242 7.64 -2.33 22.25
C VAL A 242 7.45 -1.50 20.97
N PRO A 243 6.20 -1.26 20.51
CA PRO A 243 4.93 -1.62 21.17
C PRO A 243 4.65 -3.13 21.07
N PHE A 244 3.96 -3.65 22.08
CA PHE A 244 3.54 -5.04 22.14
C PHE A 244 2.09 -5.09 22.58
N THR A 245 1.19 -5.48 21.68
CA THR A 245 -0.25 -5.47 21.91
C THR A 245 -0.77 -6.89 22.05
N ILE A 246 -1.38 -7.21 23.18
CA ILE A 246 -2.01 -8.51 23.45
C ILE A 246 -3.51 -8.39 23.22
N ILE A 247 -4.11 -9.31 22.48
CA ILE A 247 -5.54 -9.35 22.15
C ILE A 247 -6.17 -10.59 22.80
N ASP A 248 -7.18 -10.38 23.63
CA ASP A 248 -7.91 -11.41 24.40
C ASP A 248 -6.99 -12.36 25.19
N GLY A 249 -5.80 -11.89 25.59
CA GLY A 249 -4.79 -12.71 26.27
C GLY A 249 -4.21 -13.86 25.43
N ARG A 250 -4.53 -13.93 24.14
CA ARG A 250 -4.23 -15.09 23.26
C ARG A 250 -3.36 -14.75 22.07
N TRP A 251 -3.53 -13.57 21.50
CA TRP A 251 -2.82 -13.14 20.30
C TRP A 251 -1.92 -11.96 20.63
N ALA A 252 -0.79 -11.85 19.94
CA ALA A 252 0.15 -10.74 20.11
C ALA A 252 0.43 -10.08 18.77
N VAL A 253 0.33 -8.75 18.73
CA VAL A 253 0.79 -7.88 17.64
C VAL A 253 2.06 -7.20 18.12
N ILE A 254 3.18 -7.47 17.44
CA ILE A 254 4.52 -7.03 17.86
C ILE A 254 5.00 -5.92 16.93
N GLY A 255 5.42 -4.79 17.51
CA GLY A 255 5.93 -3.63 16.81
C GLY A 255 4.84 -2.68 16.30
N GLY A 256 5.25 -1.54 15.75
CA GLY A 256 4.36 -0.53 15.16
C GLY A 256 3.75 -1.00 13.83
N GLN A 257 2.94 -2.05 13.89
CA GLN A 257 2.26 -2.65 12.73
C GLN A 257 1.17 -1.73 12.15
N THR A 258 0.76 -2.02 10.92
CA THR A 258 -0.25 -1.24 10.20
C THR A 258 -1.66 -1.56 10.70
N ALA A 259 -2.60 -0.64 10.48
CA ALA A 259 -4.00 -0.77 10.88
C ALA A 259 -4.64 -2.09 10.37
N GLU A 260 -4.27 -2.53 9.17
CA GLU A 260 -4.75 -3.78 8.57
C GLU A 260 -4.33 -5.02 9.36
N VAL A 261 -3.15 -5.02 9.97
CA VAL A 261 -2.73 -6.12 10.85
C VAL A 261 -3.58 -6.13 12.11
N TYR A 262 -3.86 -4.95 12.68
CA TYR A 262 -4.78 -4.82 13.82
C TYR A 262 -6.20 -5.26 13.46
N ILE A 263 -6.75 -4.81 12.34
CA ILE A 263 -8.07 -5.23 11.82
C ILE A 263 -8.09 -6.74 11.63
N GLN A 264 -7.12 -7.31 10.93
CA GLN A 264 -7.04 -8.75 10.71
C GLN A 264 -7.01 -9.51 12.04
N SER A 265 -6.22 -9.04 13.00
CA SER A 265 -6.11 -9.69 14.31
C SER A 265 -7.43 -9.60 15.10
N LEU A 266 -8.10 -8.44 15.08
CA LEU A 266 -9.42 -8.24 15.68
C LEU A 266 -10.51 -9.09 15.02
N LEU A 267 -10.45 -9.29 13.70
CA LEU A 267 -11.40 -10.14 12.99
C LEU A 267 -11.14 -11.63 13.26
N CYS A 268 -9.88 -12.06 13.30
CA CYS A 268 -9.51 -13.44 13.63
C CYS A 268 -9.92 -13.85 15.05
N THR A 269 -10.10 -12.91 15.98
CA THR A 269 -10.58 -13.20 17.34
C THR A 269 -12.11 -13.32 17.43
N THR A 270 -12.85 -13.00 16.37
CA THR A 270 -14.32 -13.11 16.34
C THR A 270 -14.79 -14.51 15.89
N PRO A 271 -15.68 -15.19 16.65
CA PRO A 271 -16.01 -16.60 16.43
C PRO A 271 -17.03 -16.87 15.30
N SER A 272 -17.59 -15.88 14.60
CA SER A 272 -18.58 -16.11 13.53
C SER A 272 -17.91 -16.32 12.16
N HIS A 273 -17.32 -17.50 11.99
CA HIS A 273 -16.62 -17.95 10.78
C HIS A 273 -17.43 -17.82 9.45
N HIS A 274 -18.75 -17.66 9.50
CA HIS A 274 -19.63 -17.61 8.33
C HIS A 274 -19.91 -16.17 7.84
N GLU A 275 -20.16 -15.22 8.75
CA GLU A 275 -20.36 -13.80 8.39
C GLU A 275 -19.04 -13.13 8.01
N LEU A 276 -17.93 -13.55 8.61
CA LEU A 276 -16.57 -13.10 8.24
C LEU A 276 -16.19 -13.54 6.83
N ARG A 277 -16.57 -14.73 6.36
CA ARG A 277 -16.34 -15.12 4.97
C ARG A 277 -17.12 -14.20 4.03
N ALA A 278 -18.38 -13.90 4.34
CA ALA A 278 -19.21 -13.01 3.53
C ALA A 278 -18.69 -11.56 3.54
N MET A 279 -18.21 -11.05 4.68
CA MET A 279 -17.66 -9.68 4.80
C MET A 279 -16.23 -9.55 4.29
N PHE A 280 -15.36 -10.55 4.49
CA PHE A 280 -14.03 -10.58 3.88
C PHE A 280 -14.13 -10.72 2.37
N LEU A 281 -15.09 -11.52 1.88
CA LEU A 281 -15.48 -11.52 0.48
C LEU A 281 -16.04 -10.16 0.05
N ALA A 282 -16.80 -9.43 0.88
CA ALA A 282 -17.31 -8.09 0.55
C ALA A 282 -16.21 -7.01 0.49
N TYR A 283 -15.25 -7.04 1.43
CA TYR A 283 -14.08 -6.15 1.45
C TYR A 283 -13.10 -6.49 0.32
N GLU A 284 -12.82 -7.77 0.03
CA GLU A 284 -12.07 -8.16 -1.18
C GLU A 284 -12.88 -7.92 -2.48
N HIS A 285 -14.21 -8.03 -2.46
CA HIS A 285 -15.07 -7.88 -3.65
C HIS A 285 -15.12 -6.46 -4.19
N TYR A 286 -15.11 -5.45 -3.30
CA TYR A 286 -15.22 -4.06 -3.73
C TYR A 286 -14.05 -3.64 -4.66
N TYR A 287 -12.95 -4.40 -4.64
CA TYR A 287 -11.75 -4.13 -5.45
C TYR A 287 -11.61 -5.06 -6.67
N TRP A 288 -12.50 -6.05 -6.86
CA TRP A 288 -12.48 -6.99 -7.98
C TRP A 288 -13.42 -6.61 -9.13
N VAL A 289 -14.45 -5.79 -8.85
CA VAL A 289 -15.45 -5.37 -9.85
C VAL A 289 -14.81 -4.73 -11.07
N TYR A 290 -13.78 -3.89 -10.89
CA TYR A 290 -13.14 -3.21 -12.02
C TYR A 290 -12.35 -4.15 -12.94
N ALA A 291 -11.83 -5.27 -12.41
CA ALA A 291 -11.12 -6.25 -13.24
C ALA A 291 -12.07 -7.00 -14.19
N TRP A 292 -13.36 -7.08 -13.86
CA TRP A 292 -14.37 -7.71 -14.72
C TRP A 292 -14.80 -6.87 -15.91
N ILE A 293 -14.57 -5.55 -15.88
CA ILE A 293 -14.96 -4.64 -16.98
C ILE A 293 -14.44 -5.12 -18.35
N PRO A 294 -13.12 -5.39 -18.54
CA PRO A 294 -12.61 -5.89 -19.82
C PRO A 294 -13.08 -7.31 -20.14
N VAL A 295 -13.32 -8.16 -19.14
CA VAL A 295 -13.82 -9.53 -19.36
C VAL A 295 -15.26 -9.51 -19.87
N PHE A 296 -16.09 -8.67 -19.28
CA PHE A 296 -17.47 -8.46 -19.71
C PHE A 296 -17.53 -7.94 -21.15
N GLY A 297 -16.72 -6.91 -21.48
CA GLY A 297 -16.59 -6.41 -22.85
C GLY A 297 -16.13 -7.49 -23.84
N ALA A 298 -15.09 -8.25 -23.49
CA ALA A 298 -14.58 -9.34 -24.32
C ALA A 298 -15.62 -10.46 -24.54
N PHE A 299 -16.36 -10.82 -23.50
CA PHE A 299 -17.40 -11.84 -23.58
C PHE A 299 -18.53 -11.43 -24.52
N VAL A 300 -19.04 -10.20 -24.39
CA VAL A 300 -20.11 -9.67 -25.25
C VAL A 300 -19.64 -9.57 -26.70
N TRP A 301 -18.43 -9.07 -26.93
CA TRP A 301 -17.84 -8.98 -28.26
C TRP A 301 -17.68 -10.37 -28.91
N PHE A 302 -17.02 -11.30 -28.23
CA PHE A 302 -16.77 -12.65 -28.71
C PHE A 302 -18.06 -13.42 -28.98
N GLY A 303 -19.02 -13.35 -28.05
CA GLY A 303 -20.33 -13.99 -28.20
C GLY A 303 -21.09 -13.46 -29.41
N THR A 304 -21.03 -12.15 -29.66
CA THR A 304 -21.70 -11.53 -30.83
C THR A 304 -21.03 -11.93 -32.14
N LEU A 305 -19.70 -11.99 -32.20
CA LEU A 305 -18.98 -12.48 -33.39
C LEU A 305 -19.38 -13.93 -33.72
N TRP A 306 -19.39 -14.81 -32.72
CA TRP A 306 -19.86 -16.18 -32.92
C TRP A 306 -21.31 -16.25 -33.35
N ALA A 307 -22.19 -15.46 -32.73
CA ALA A 307 -23.60 -15.42 -33.09
C ALA A 307 -23.78 -15.02 -34.56
N MET A 308 -23.10 -13.96 -35.02
CA MET A 308 -23.15 -13.50 -36.41
C MET A 308 -22.58 -14.55 -37.38
N LEU A 309 -21.42 -15.13 -37.06
CA LEU A 309 -20.76 -16.12 -37.91
C LEU A 309 -21.57 -17.42 -38.04
N ILE A 310 -22.06 -17.96 -36.91
CA ILE A 310 -22.91 -19.16 -36.88
C ILE A 310 -24.18 -18.90 -37.66
N THR A 311 -24.81 -17.75 -37.46
CA THR A 311 -26.06 -17.41 -38.13
C THR A 311 -25.86 -17.30 -39.65
N TRP A 312 -24.76 -16.70 -40.11
CA TRP A 312 -24.41 -16.65 -41.53
C TRP A 312 -24.14 -18.04 -42.13
N LEU A 313 -23.45 -18.92 -41.40
CA LEU A 313 -23.21 -20.30 -41.84
C LEU A 313 -24.49 -21.15 -41.86
N ALA A 314 -25.33 -21.04 -40.81
CA ALA A 314 -26.56 -21.82 -40.65
C ALA A 314 -27.64 -21.44 -41.69
N THR A 315 -27.63 -20.20 -42.16
CA THR A 315 -28.53 -19.71 -43.23
C THR A 315 -28.01 -20.02 -44.64
N GLY A 316 -26.93 -20.80 -44.77
CA GLY A 316 -26.41 -21.23 -46.06
C GLY A 316 -25.53 -20.19 -46.76
N LYS A 317 -24.87 -19.29 -46.00
CA LYS A 317 -24.01 -18.21 -46.52
C LYS A 317 -24.75 -17.27 -47.48
N PRO A 318 -25.81 -16.58 -47.02
CA PRO A 318 -26.52 -15.61 -47.85
C PRO A 318 -25.55 -14.53 -48.34
N GLN A 319 -25.73 -14.11 -49.60
CA GLN A 319 -25.04 -12.96 -50.17
C GLN A 319 -25.84 -11.69 -49.92
N TYR A 320 -25.22 -10.70 -49.30
CA TYR A 320 -25.86 -9.41 -49.01
C TYR A 320 -25.68 -8.42 -50.16
N VAL A 321 -26.57 -7.43 -50.26
CA VAL A 321 -26.57 -6.43 -51.35
C VAL A 321 -25.26 -5.62 -51.39
N THR A 322 -24.66 -5.39 -50.24
CA THR A 322 -23.41 -4.61 -50.10
C THR A 322 -22.15 -5.46 -50.21
N GLN A 323 -22.30 -6.79 -50.29
CA GLN A 323 -21.20 -7.75 -50.33
C GLN A 323 -20.57 -7.79 -51.73
N GLN A 324 -19.25 -7.61 -51.81
CA GLN A 324 -18.52 -7.59 -53.07
C GLN A 324 -17.85 -8.93 -53.41
N GLY A 325 -17.72 -9.84 -52.44
CA GLY A 325 -17.04 -11.13 -52.58
C GLY A 325 -17.93 -12.34 -52.27
N SER A 326 -17.36 -13.53 -52.23
CA SER A 326 -18.01 -14.77 -51.78
C SER A 326 -18.13 -14.85 -50.24
N ILE A 327 -17.27 -14.16 -49.50
CA ILE A 327 -17.27 -14.11 -48.04
C ILE A 327 -17.85 -12.77 -47.56
N ALA A 328 -18.79 -12.82 -46.62
CA ALA A 328 -19.41 -11.62 -46.06
C ALA A 328 -18.50 -10.94 -45.04
N TYR A 329 -18.41 -9.61 -45.09
CA TYR A 329 -17.81 -8.81 -44.02
C TYR A 329 -18.72 -8.84 -42.78
N ILE A 330 -18.15 -8.63 -41.59
CA ILE A 330 -18.88 -8.47 -40.33
C ILE A 330 -19.90 -7.34 -40.49
N SER A 331 -19.49 -6.24 -41.14
CA SER A 331 -20.36 -5.09 -41.40
C SER A 331 -21.57 -5.44 -42.29
N ASP A 332 -21.42 -6.35 -43.26
CA ASP A 332 -22.55 -6.81 -44.10
C ASP A 332 -23.54 -7.64 -43.28
N VAL A 333 -23.04 -8.58 -42.49
CA VAL A 333 -23.88 -9.40 -41.60
C VAL A 333 -24.58 -8.53 -40.55
N GLY A 334 -23.84 -7.58 -39.96
CA GLY A 334 -24.33 -6.63 -38.96
C GLY A 334 -25.29 -5.57 -39.53
N ALA A 335 -25.30 -5.31 -40.83
CA ALA A 335 -26.26 -4.41 -41.48
C ALA A 335 -27.62 -5.07 -41.76
N SER A 336 -27.70 -6.41 -41.67
CA SER A 336 -28.90 -7.20 -41.95
C SER A 336 -29.87 -7.25 -40.75
N TYR A 337 -30.61 -8.35 -40.58
CA TYR A 337 -31.53 -8.55 -39.46
C TYR A 337 -30.84 -8.59 -38.09
N LEU A 338 -29.52 -8.79 -38.03
CA LEU A 338 -28.72 -8.76 -36.79
C LEU A 338 -28.29 -7.35 -36.36
N LYS A 339 -28.76 -6.29 -37.04
CA LYS A 339 -28.37 -4.90 -36.73
C LYS A 339 -28.62 -4.48 -35.27
N PRO A 340 -29.77 -4.77 -34.62
CA PRO A 340 -29.96 -4.42 -33.21
C PRO A 340 -28.92 -5.08 -32.29
N LEU A 341 -28.61 -6.35 -32.54
CA LEU A 341 -27.60 -7.10 -31.81
C LEU A 341 -26.20 -6.48 -31.99
N PHE A 342 -25.86 -6.12 -33.23
CA PHE A 342 -24.58 -5.50 -33.56
C PHE A 342 -24.41 -4.14 -32.87
N ILE A 343 -25.43 -3.28 -32.90
CA ILE A 343 -25.39 -1.96 -32.23
C ILE A 343 -25.22 -2.10 -30.71
N VAL A 344 -26.01 -2.97 -30.06
CA VAL A 344 -25.92 -3.18 -28.61
C VAL A 344 -24.52 -3.68 -28.23
N CYS A 345 -23.96 -4.62 -28.98
CA CYS A 345 -22.60 -5.12 -28.77
C CYS A 345 -21.54 -4.02 -28.93
N CYS A 346 -21.62 -3.22 -29.99
CA CYS A 346 -20.70 -2.11 -30.24
C CYS A 346 -20.74 -1.07 -29.11
N CYS A 347 -21.93 -0.74 -28.58
CA CYS A 347 -22.10 0.13 -27.42
C CYS A 347 -21.42 -0.44 -26.17
N ILE A 348 -21.72 -1.69 -25.82
CA ILE A 348 -21.14 -2.32 -24.63
C ILE A 348 -19.63 -2.43 -24.76
N THR A 349 -19.13 -2.91 -25.89
CA THR A 349 -17.69 -3.12 -26.14
C THR A 349 -16.93 -1.78 -26.18
N GLY A 350 -17.47 -0.77 -26.85
CA GLY A 350 -16.86 0.56 -26.93
C GLY A 350 -16.76 1.24 -25.56
N VAL A 351 -17.83 1.21 -24.77
CA VAL A 351 -17.85 1.79 -23.41
C VAL A 351 -16.93 1.03 -22.46
N THR A 352 -16.98 -0.31 -22.46
CA THR A 352 -16.13 -1.12 -21.59
C THR A 352 -14.64 -0.98 -21.94
N PHE A 353 -14.28 -0.85 -23.21
CA PHE A 353 -12.91 -0.57 -23.64
C PHE A 353 -12.41 0.78 -23.10
N PHE A 354 -13.21 1.85 -23.25
CA PHE A 354 -12.87 3.16 -22.71
C PHE A 354 -12.73 3.13 -21.17
N LEU A 355 -13.71 2.54 -20.47
CA LEU A 355 -13.69 2.42 -19.01
C LEU A 355 -12.49 1.63 -18.51
N THR A 356 -12.07 0.59 -19.23
CA THR A 356 -10.89 -0.22 -18.88
C THR A 356 -9.63 0.64 -18.80
N LEU A 357 -9.41 1.52 -19.78
CA LEU A 357 -8.24 2.41 -19.83
C LEU A 357 -8.32 3.53 -18.77
N VAL A 358 -9.53 4.05 -18.50
CA VAL A 358 -9.76 5.02 -17.42
C VAL A 358 -9.46 4.43 -16.04
N VAL A 359 -9.94 3.21 -15.78
CA VAL A 359 -9.67 2.48 -14.54
C VAL A 359 -8.19 2.18 -14.39
N GLU A 360 -7.53 1.70 -15.45
CA GLU A 360 -6.09 1.45 -15.45
C GLU A 360 -5.32 2.72 -15.06
N ARG A 361 -5.67 3.86 -15.67
CA ARG A 361 -5.10 5.17 -15.35
C ARG A 361 -5.32 5.57 -13.89
N TRP A 362 -6.55 5.42 -13.40
CA TRP A 362 -6.91 5.77 -12.02
C TRP A 362 -6.17 4.91 -10.98
N LEU A 363 -6.04 3.61 -11.25
CA LEU A 363 -5.32 2.68 -10.38
C LEU A 363 -3.80 2.94 -10.36
N ARG A 364 -3.20 3.32 -11.49
CA ARG A 364 -1.78 3.76 -11.56
C ARG A 364 -1.59 5.06 -10.77
N HIS A 365 -2.47 6.04 -10.94
CA HIS A 365 -2.40 7.31 -10.18
C HIS A 365 -2.58 7.09 -8.67
N SER A 366 -3.40 6.12 -8.29
CA SER A 366 -3.65 5.75 -6.89
C SER A 366 -2.51 4.95 -6.25
N GLY A 367 -1.44 4.62 -6.97
CA GLY A 367 -0.32 3.82 -6.46
C GLY A 367 -0.67 2.35 -6.18
N ARG A 368 -1.79 1.87 -6.75
CA ARG A 368 -2.26 0.48 -6.66
C ARG A 368 -1.75 -0.37 -7.81
N LEU A 369 -1.60 0.25 -8.98
CA LEU A 369 -0.73 -0.21 -10.06
C LEU A 369 0.55 0.61 -10.04
N HIS A 370 1.58 0.15 -10.74
CA HIS A 370 2.91 0.76 -10.71
C HIS A 370 2.84 2.28 -11.03
N PRO A 371 3.20 3.17 -10.09
CA PRO A 371 2.86 4.59 -10.20
C PRO A 371 3.95 5.48 -10.78
N ASN A 372 5.19 5.00 -10.90
CA ASN A 372 6.33 5.83 -11.23
C ASN A 372 6.32 6.27 -12.71
N MET A 373 5.43 7.21 -13.03
CA MET A 373 5.24 7.72 -14.38
C MET A 373 5.95 9.06 -14.52
N ARG A 374 7.06 9.06 -15.26
CA ARG A 374 7.68 10.29 -15.75
C ARG A 374 6.63 11.10 -16.51
N ARG A 375 6.86 12.41 -16.66
CA ARG A 375 5.89 13.32 -17.33
C ARG A 375 5.46 12.79 -18.72
N ARG A 376 6.36 12.11 -19.43
CA ARG A 376 6.11 11.52 -20.76
C ARG A 376 5.15 10.33 -20.71
N GLU A 377 5.31 9.42 -19.75
CA GLU A 377 4.43 8.26 -19.58
C GLU A 377 3.01 8.71 -19.22
N ARG A 378 2.87 9.76 -18.40
CA ARG A 378 1.54 10.35 -18.12
C ARG A 378 0.86 10.88 -19.37
N VAL A 379 1.63 11.49 -20.27
CA VAL A 379 1.10 11.98 -21.56
C VAL A 379 0.64 10.81 -22.41
N PHE A 380 1.45 9.77 -22.58
CA PHE A 380 1.06 8.60 -23.37
C PHE A 380 -0.15 7.86 -22.81
N SER A 381 -0.22 7.68 -21.50
CA SER A 381 -1.39 7.09 -20.85
C SER A 381 -2.66 7.93 -21.07
N THR A 382 -2.55 9.26 -21.05
CA THR A 382 -3.67 10.16 -21.36
C THR A 382 -4.07 10.07 -22.84
N LEU A 383 -3.10 10.03 -23.74
CA LEU A 383 -3.35 9.86 -25.18
C LEU A 383 -3.95 8.48 -25.49
N ALA A 384 -3.59 7.44 -24.73
CA ALA A 384 -4.18 6.11 -24.86
C ALA A 384 -5.67 6.10 -24.49
N VAL A 385 -6.03 6.81 -23.40
CA VAL A 385 -7.43 7.01 -22.99
C VAL A 385 -8.20 7.80 -24.05
N LEU A 386 -7.64 8.90 -24.57
CA LEU A 386 -8.27 9.67 -25.66
C LEU A 386 -8.46 8.83 -26.92
N GLY A 387 -7.46 8.03 -27.31
CA GLY A 387 -7.57 7.10 -28.42
C GLY A 387 -8.69 6.06 -28.21
N SER A 388 -8.82 5.53 -26.99
CA SER A 388 -9.89 4.57 -26.66
C SER A 388 -11.28 5.20 -26.72
N PHE A 389 -11.42 6.47 -26.35
CA PHE A 389 -12.67 7.21 -26.48
C PHE A 389 -13.06 7.40 -27.95
N ILE A 390 -12.12 7.87 -28.78
CA ILE A 390 -12.32 8.06 -30.22
C ILE A 390 -12.64 6.72 -30.89
N GLY A 391 -11.91 5.66 -30.54
CA GLY A 391 -12.15 4.31 -31.04
C GLY A 391 -13.53 3.79 -30.65
N GLY A 392 -13.91 3.91 -29.38
CA GLY A 392 -15.23 3.50 -28.88
C GLY A 392 -16.37 4.26 -29.56
N ALA A 393 -16.24 5.57 -29.73
CA ALA A 393 -17.21 6.39 -30.48
C ALA A 393 -17.29 5.95 -31.96
N GLY A 394 -16.15 5.69 -32.60
CA GLY A 394 -16.10 5.17 -33.97
C GLY A 394 -16.82 3.83 -34.12
N LEU A 395 -16.62 2.89 -33.18
CA LEU A 395 -17.28 1.59 -33.16
C LEU A 395 -18.81 1.69 -33.01
N ILE A 396 -19.28 2.63 -32.20
CA ILE A 396 -20.72 2.88 -32.03
C ILE A 396 -21.29 3.50 -33.30
N LEU A 397 -20.66 4.54 -33.82
CA LEU A 397 -21.15 5.27 -35.00
C LEU A 397 -21.16 4.39 -36.25
N LEU A 398 -20.15 3.54 -36.47
CA LEU A 398 -20.15 2.62 -37.63
C LEU A 398 -21.27 1.58 -37.56
N SER A 399 -21.74 1.21 -36.37
CA SER A 399 -22.86 0.26 -36.20
C SER A 399 -24.22 0.91 -36.51
N ILE A 400 -24.34 2.22 -36.24
CA ILE A 400 -25.54 3.02 -36.53
C ILE A 400 -25.60 3.32 -38.03
N PHE A 401 -24.53 3.90 -38.58
CA PHE A 401 -24.35 4.21 -40.00
C PHE A 401 -23.82 2.99 -40.73
N ASP A 402 -24.72 2.04 -41.00
CA ASP A 402 -24.43 0.76 -41.66
C ASP A 402 -24.06 0.89 -43.15
N THR A 403 -23.53 -0.19 -43.72
CA THR A 403 -23.15 -0.29 -45.14
C THR A 403 -24.35 -0.22 -46.08
N GLY A 404 -25.54 -0.64 -45.63
CA GLY A 404 -26.75 -0.69 -46.44
C GLY A 404 -27.33 0.69 -46.76
N ARG A 405 -27.30 1.61 -45.79
CA ARG A 405 -27.91 2.95 -45.92
C ARG A 405 -26.89 4.07 -46.05
N HIS A 406 -25.72 3.95 -45.42
CA HIS A 406 -24.75 5.03 -45.29
C HIS A 406 -23.32 4.57 -45.53
N GLN A 407 -23.05 3.94 -46.68
CA GLN A 407 -21.75 3.32 -46.99
C GLN A 407 -20.54 4.26 -46.83
N SER A 408 -20.64 5.52 -47.27
CA SER A 408 -19.55 6.50 -47.13
C SER A 408 -19.25 6.84 -45.67
N LEU A 409 -20.30 7.08 -44.86
CA LEU A 409 -20.14 7.35 -43.42
C LEU A 409 -19.60 6.12 -42.69
N HIS A 410 -20.06 4.92 -43.05
CA HIS A 410 -19.55 3.67 -42.49
C HIS A 410 -18.03 3.55 -42.66
N ARG A 411 -17.52 3.81 -43.87
CA ARG A 411 -16.07 3.76 -44.14
C ARG A 411 -15.29 4.80 -43.34
N VAL A 412 -15.83 6.00 -43.17
CA VAL A 412 -15.21 7.05 -42.34
C VAL A 412 -15.16 6.61 -40.88
N PHE A 413 -16.26 6.11 -40.31
CA PHE A 413 -16.27 5.66 -38.92
C PHE A 413 -15.47 4.39 -38.68
N LEU A 414 -15.37 3.49 -39.67
CA LEU A 414 -14.45 2.36 -39.65
C LEU A 414 -12.99 2.83 -39.55
N LEU A 415 -12.61 3.86 -40.34
CA LEU A 415 -11.28 4.47 -40.26
C LEU A 415 -11.03 5.11 -38.89
N VAL A 416 -12.00 5.87 -38.37
CA VAL A 416 -11.93 6.50 -37.03
C VAL A 416 -11.76 5.44 -35.94
N PHE A 417 -12.50 4.33 -36.03
CA PHE A 417 -12.39 3.20 -35.12
C PHE A 417 -10.99 2.57 -35.14
N ILE A 418 -10.49 2.21 -36.33
CA ILE A 418 -9.17 1.58 -36.51
C ILE A 418 -8.06 2.50 -36.00
N ILE A 419 -8.08 3.78 -36.38
CA ILE A 419 -7.09 4.76 -35.93
C ILE A 419 -7.19 4.98 -34.42
N GLY A 420 -8.39 5.13 -33.85
CA GLY A 420 -8.58 5.35 -32.42
C GLY A 420 -8.05 4.19 -31.57
N VAL A 421 -8.44 2.96 -31.90
CA VAL A 421 -7.95 1.75 -31.22
C VAL A 421 -6.46 1.56 -31.45
N GLY A 422 -5.98 1.77 -32.68
CA GLY A 422 -4.56 1.66 -33.04
C GLY A 422 -3.68 2.64 -32.27
N LEU A 423 -4.06 3.92 -32.21
CA LEU A 423 -3.36 4.94 -31.41
C LEU A 423 -3.38 4.59 -29.92
N SER A 424 -4.53 4.13 -29.39
CA SER A 424 -4.64 3.67 -28.01
C SER A 424 -3.65 2.54 -27.71
N ALA A 425 -3.57 1.54 -28.59
CA ALA A 425 -2.66 0.42 -28.48
C ALA A 425 -1.19 0.86 -28.58
N ILE A 426 -0.84 1.70 -29.57
CA ILE A 426 0.52 2.23 -29.74
C ILE A 426 0.98 2.96 -28.48
N PHE A 427 0.18 3.88 -27.94
CA PHE A 427 0.55 4.60 -26.74
C PHE A 427 0.68 3.69 -25.51
N THR A 428 -0.16 2.67 -25.41
CA THR A 428 -0.07 1.65 -24.35
C THR A 428 1.22 0.81 -24.47
N ILE A 429 1.64 0.45 -25.68
CA ILE A 429 2.90 -0.28 -25.94
C ILE A 429 4.11 0.60 -25.63
N VAL A 430 4.09 1.88 -26.06
CA VAL A 430 5.19 2.82 -25.83
C VAL A 430 5.37 3.09 -24.34
N GLU A 431 4.26 3.25 -23.60
CA GLU A 431 4.28 3.33 -22.13
C GLU A 431 4.98 2.10 -21.54
N TYR A 432 4.63 0.89 -21.98
CA TYR A 432 5.28 -0.33 -21.51
C TYR A 432 6.78 -0.40 -21.83
N ARG A 433 7.18 -0.10 -23.08
CA ARG A 433 8.58 -0.23 -23.51
C ARG A 433 9.54 0.59 -22.66
N TRP A 434 9.07 1.73 -22.12
CA TRP A 434 9.86 2.53 -21.20
C TRP A 434 9.81 2.03 -19.75
N ILE A 435 8.65 1.56 -19.29
CA ILE A 435 8.54 0.89 -17.98
C ILE A 435 9.50 -0.32 -17.90
N ASN A 436 9.59 -1.17 -18.92
CA ASN A 436 10.45 -2.37 -18.92
C ASN A 436 11.96 -2.06 -18.77
N LYS A 437 12.42 -0.83 -19.05
CA LYS A 437 13.83 -0.46 -18.87
C LYS A 437 14.21 -0.20 -17.42
N ASP A 438 13.23 0.17 -16.59
CA ASP A 438 13.47 0.56 -15.20
C ASP A 438 13.30 -0.63 -14.21
N TYR A 439 12.89 -1.83 -14.68
CA TYR A 439 12.54 -2.97 -13.80
C TYR A 439 13.14 -4.32 -14.25
N ASP A 440 14.36 -4.61 -13.80
CA ASP A 440 14.97 -5.94 -13.91
C ASP A 440 14.67 -6.74 -12.62
N GLY A 441 13.58 -7.53 -12.60
CA GLY A 441 13.27 -8.38 -11.44
C GLY A 441 11.83 -8.91 -11.32
N GLN A 442 10.82 -8.29 -11.94
CA GLN A 442 9.42 -8.75 -11.84
C GLN A 442 8.96 -9.54 -13.08
N ARG A 443 9.31 -10.84 -13.13
CA ARG A 443 9.02 -11.75 -14.26
C ARG A 443 7.54 -11.80 -14.66
N LYS A 444 6.61 -11.74 -13.70
CA LYS A 444 5.15 -11.83 -13.97
C LYS A 444 4.59 -10.59 -14.69
N LEU A 445 5.08 -9.40 -14.36
CA LEU A 445 4.66 -8.15 -14.98
C LEU A 445 5.20 -8.04 -16.42
N ARG A 446 6.45 -8.46 -16.61
CA ARG A 446 7.11 -8.50 -17.91
C ARG A 446 6.38 -9.41 -18.91
N ILE A 447 5.99 -10.62 -18.48
CA ILE A 447 5.27 -11.58 -19.35
C ILE A 447 3.94 -10.99 -19.81
N ALA A 448 3.18 -10.38 -18.91
CA ALA A 448 1.88 -9.76 -19.21
C ALA A 448 1.98 -8.72 -20.32
N TYR A 449 2.92 -7.80 -20.17
CA TYR A 449 3.10 -6.73 -21.11
C TYR A 449 3.77 -7.16 -22.42
N ILE A 450 4.63 -8.18 -22.40
CA ILE A 450 5.14 -8.79 -23.65
C ILE A 450 3.97 -9.40 -24.43
N ALA A 451 3.11 -10.17 -23.77
CA ALA A 451 1.94 -10.76 -24.42
C ALA A 451 1.03 -9.67 -25.02
N LYS A 452 0.74 -8.60 -24.26
CA LYS A 452 -0.03 -7.44 -24.73
C LYS A 452 0.60 -6.77 -25.94
N GLY A 453 1.92 -6.53 -25.90
CA GLY A 453 2.67 -5.92 -27.00
C GLY A 453 2.68 -6.77 -28.27
N ILE A 454 2.83 -8.09 -28.15
CA ILE A 454 2.77 -9.03 -29.28
C ILE A 454 1.38 -9.00 -29.91
N ILE A 455 0.32 -9.19 -29.11
CA ILE A 455 -1.06 -9.22 -29.61
C ILE A 455 -1.41 -7.90 -30.30
N ALA A 456 -1.10 -6.77 -29.66
CA ALA A 456 -1.39 -5.45 -30.23
C ALA A 456 -0.61 -5.19 -31.52
N SER A 457 0.67 -5.58 -31.59
CA SER A 457 1.48 -5.42 -32.82
C SER A 457 0.93 -6.27 -33.97
N LEU A 458 0.54 -7.52 -33.69
CA LEU A 458 -0.10 -8.39 -34.68
C LEU A 458 -1.41 -7.79 -35.20
N LEU A 459 -2.25 -7.24 -34.32
CA LEU A 459 -3.49 -6.58 -34.71
C LEU A 459 -3.26 -5.32 -35.56
N ILE A 460 -2.25 -4.51 -35.24
CA ILE A 460 -1.90 -3.33 -36.04
C ILE A 460 -1.44 -3.74 -37.44
N ILE A 461 -0.59 -4.76 -37.55
CA ILE A 461 -0.13 -5.29 -38.84
C ILE A 461 -1.33 -5.79 -39.65
N LEU A 462 -2.18 -6.63 -39.04
CA LEU A 462 -3.38 -7.13 -39.71
C LEU A 462 -4.32 -5.99 -40.14
N ALA A 463 -4.47 -4.93 -39.34
CA ALA A 463 -5.28 -3.77 -39.70
C ALA A 463 -4.74 -3.00 -40.91
N VAL A 464 -3.41 -2.92 -41.08
CA VAL A 464 -2.80 -2.35 -42.29
C VAL A 464 -3.07 -3.25 -43.49
N VAL A 465 -2.91 -4.58 -43.36
CA VAL A 465 -3.23 -5.52 -44.43
C VAL A 465 -4.72 -5.45 -44.80
N PHE A 466 -5.60 -5.33 -43.81
CA PHE A 466 -7.03 -5.12 -44.01
C PHE A 466 -7.32 -3.85 -44.81
N ALA A 467 -6.69 -2.72 -44.46
CA ALA A 467 -6.88 -1.46 -45.17
C ALA A 467 -6.48 -1.55 -46.67
N ILE A 468 -5.46 -2.35 -46.99
CA ILE A 468 -5.04 -2.60 -48.38
C ILE A 468 -6.03 -3.54 -49.08
N THR A 469 -6.33 -4.68 -48.45
CA THR A 469 -7.20 -5.74 -49.01
C THR A 469 -8.65 -5.31 -49.19
N LEU A 470 -9.11 -4.32 -48.41
CA LEU A 470 -10.42 -3.69 -48.56
C LEU A 470 -10.69 -3.14 -49.97
N TYR A 471 -9.63 -2.77 -50.71
CA TYR A 471 -9.75 -2.20 -52.06
C TYR A 471 -9.19 -3.10 -53.17
N THR A 472 -8.52 -4.21 -52.83
CA THR A 472 -7.85 -5.06 -53.82
C THR A 472 -8.51 -6.44 -53.94
N THR A 473 -8.81 -7.10 -52.81
CA THR A 473 -9.28 -8.49 -52.79
C THR A 473 -10.35 -8.68 -51.71
N ALA A 474 -11.62 -8.52 -52.10
CA ALA A 474 -12.76 -8.53 -51.18
C ALA A 474 -12.82 -9.76 -50.26
N ASP A 475 -12.62 -10.97 -50.80
CA ASP A 475 -12.67 -12.20 -50.00
C ASP A 475 -11.56 -12.28 -48.94
N VAL A 476 -10.34 -11.85 -49.31
CA VAL A 476 -9.22 -11.82 -48.36
C VAL A 476 -9.46 -10.74 -47.30
N GLY A 477 -9.98 -9.58 -47.71
CA GLY A 477 -10.35 -8.50 -46.81
C GLY A 477 -11.39 -8.95 -45.78
N ALA A 478 -12.44 -9.66 -46.19
CA ALA A 478 -13.46 -10.18 -45.29
C ALA A 478 -12.88 -11.17 -44.27
N VAL A 479 -12.03 -12.12 -44.71
CA VAL A 479 -11.36 -13.06 -43.79
C VAL A 479 -10.49 -12.32 -42.76
N ILE A 480 -9.72 -11.33 -43.21
CA ILE A 480 -8.86 -10.55 -42.31
C ILE A 480 -9.68 -9.76 -41.30
N GLU A 481 -10.84 -9.21 -41.69
CA GLU A 481 -11.75 -8.51 -40.77
C GLU A 481 -12.18 -9.42 -39.61
N TRP A 482 -12.63 -10.65 -39.92
CA TRP A 482 -13.00 -11.64 -38.92
C TRP A 482 -11.83 -12.01 -38.01
N VAL A 483 -10.65 -12.23 -38.58
CA VAL A 483 -9.44 -12.55 -37.81
C VAL A 483 -9.06 -11.41 -36.86
N ILE A 484 -9.10 -10.16 -37.31
CA ILE A 484 -8.83 -8.98 -36.48
C ILE A 484 -9.87 -8.86 -35.37
N ALA A 485 -11.16 -9.04 -35.70
CA ALA A 485 -12.24 -8.92 -34.74
C ALA A 485 -12.13 -9.97 -33.62
N PHE A 486 -11.82 -11.23 -33.95
CA PHE A 486 -11.54 -12.25 -32.94
C PHE A 486 -10.26 -11.95 -32.16
N GLY A 487 -9.20 -11.50 -32.85
CA GLY A 487 -7.95 -11.07 -32.24
C GLY A 487 -8.12 -9.94 -31.22
N TYR A 488 -9.03 -9.00 -31.49
CA TYR A 488 -9.37 -7.90 -30.58
C TYR A 488 -9.92 -8.40 -29.23
N THR A 489 -10.61 -9.55 -29.22
CA THR A 489 -11.04 -10.21 -27.96
C THR A 489 -9.84 -10.51 -27.07
N PHE A 490 -8.78 -11.10 -27.62
CA PHE A 490 -7.58 -11.42 -26.87
C PHE A 490 -6.86 -10.17 -26.39
N TYR A 491 -6.88 -9.09 -27.18
CA TYR A 491 -6.39 -7.79 -26.76
C TYR A 491 -7.15 -7.25 -25.55
N LEU A 492 -8.49 -7.28 -25.54
CA LEU A 492 -9.28 -6.89 -24.37
C LEU A 492 -8.96 -7.73 -23.13
N LEU A 493 -8.79 -9.05 -23.29
CA LEU A 493 -8.43 -9.95 -22.19
C LEU A 493 -7.04 -9.68 -21.59
N THR A 494 -6.12 -9.05 -22.34
CA THR A 494 -4.84 -8.63 -21.76
C THR A 494 -5.01 -7.59 -20.66
N PHE A 495 -6.00 -6.70 -20.76
CA PHE A 495 -6.30 -5.71 -19.73
C PHE A 495 -6.89 -6.32 -18.46
N TYR A 496 -7.62 -7.45 -18.56
CA TYR A 496 -8.02 -8.20 -17.38
C TYR A 496 -6.79 -8.65 -16.59
N TYR A 497 -5.76 -9.14 -17.28
CA TYR A 497 -4.53 -9.54 -16.62
C TYR A 497 -3.81 -8.35 -15.96
N ASP A 498 -3.81 -7.18 -16.60
CA ASP A 498 -3.23 -5.97 -16.01
C ASP A 498 -4.00 -5.52 -14.76
N LEU A 499 -5.33 -5.43 -14.84
CA LEU A 499 -6.18 -4.98 -13.74
C LEU A 499 -6.22 -5.97 -12.57
N ARG A 500 -6.15 -7.29 -12.83
CA ARG A 500 -6.12 -8.30 -11.76
C ARG A 500 -4.87 -8.18 -10.89
N MET A 501 -3.80 -7.57 -11.39
CA MET A 501 -2.56 -7.38 -10.64
C MET A 501 -2.69 -6.35 -9.52
N SER A 502 -3.76 -5.54 -9.52
CA SER A 502 -4.12 -4.67 -8.40
C SER A 502 -4.72 -5.39 -7.19
N ARG A 503 -4.95 -6.72 -7.28
CA ARG A 503 -5.54 -7.53 -6.21
C ARG A 503 -4.68 -7.50 -4.94
N GLY A 504 -5.32 -7.16 -3.81
CA GLY A 504 -4.67 -7.10 -2.50
C GLY A 504 -3.72 -5.91 -2.31
N MET A 505 -3.68 -4.96 -3.27
CA MET A 505 -2.80 -3.78 -3.22
C MET A 505 -3.55 -2.57 -2.68
N ARG A 506 -3.03 -2.00 -1.58
CA ARG A 506 -3.53 -0.78 -0.95
C ARG A 506 -3.23 0.44 -1.80
N LYS A 507 -3.97 1.54 -1.60
CA LYS A 507 -3.62 2.83 -2.21
C LYS A 507 -2.20 3.21 -1.75
N GLY A 508 -1.30 3.44 -2.70
CA GLY A 508 0.10 3.76 -2.42
C GLY A 508 1.06 2.58 -2.21
N ALA A 509 0.59 1.32 -2.21
CA ALA A 509 1.40 0.15 -1.87
C ALA A 509 2.66 -0.04 -2.75
N TYR A 510 2.64 0.42 -4.01
CA TYR A 510 3.82 0.37 -4.87
C TYR A 510 4.85 1.46 -4.57
N PHE A 511 4.43 2.65 -4.10
CA PHE A 511 5.38 3.69 -3.66
C PHE A 511 6.19 3.22 -2.45
N ASP A 512 5.53 2.55 -1.51
CA ASP A 512 6.18 1.96 -0.34
C ASP A 512 7.21 0.91 -0.79
N ARG A 513 6.83 -0.01 -1.68
CA ARG A 513 7.71 -1.08 -2.18
C ARG A 513 8.91 -0.58 -2.99
N GLU A 514 8.77 0.49 -3.76
CA GLU A 514 9.87 1.08 -4.51
C GLU A 514 10.88 1.80 -3.60
N LEU A 515 10.39 2.51 -2.58
CA LEU A 515 11.24 3.11 -1.53
C LEU A 515 12.08 2.04 -0.80
N LEU A 516 11.48 0.87 -0.58
CA LEU A 516 12.14 -0.29 0.04
C LEU A 516 13.13 -0.98 -0.92
N GLY A 517 12.76 -1.10 -2.20
CA GLY A 517 13.56 -1.76 -3.23
C GLY A 517 14.83 -0.98 -3.63
N ARG A 518 14.78 0.35 -3.70
CA ARG A 518 15.98 1.17 -3.99
C ARG A 518 17.05 1.03 -2.91
N ARG A 519 16.66 0.84 -1.64
CA ARG A 519 17.60 0.57 -0.54
C ARG A 519 18.25 -0.80 -0.62
N SER A 520 17.55 -1.82 -1.12
CA SER A 520 18.13 -3.17 -1.30
C SER A 520 19.11 -3.29 -2.46
N VAL A 521 18.99 -2.46 -3.51
CA VAL A 521 19.92 -2.50 -4.65
C VAL A 521 21.27 -1.84 -4.32
N GLU A 522 21.29 -0.88 -3.39
CA GLU A 522 22.55 -0.36 -2.82
C GLU A 522 23.24 -1.38 -1.89
N SER A 523 22.55 -2.44 -1.46
CA SER A 523 23.05 -3.51 -0.59
C SER A 523 22.95 -4.87 -1.30
N GLY A 524 23.84 -5.14 -2.26
CA GLY A 524 23.74 -6.29 -3.18
C GLY A 524 23.52 -7.67 -2.53
N GLY A 525 22.66 -8.50 -3.14
CA GLY A 525 22.46 -9.92 -2.80
C GLY A 525 21.30 -10.60 -3.56
N THR A 526 21.57 -11.78 -4.14
CA THR A 526 20.79 -12.53 -5.15
C THR A 526 19.55 -13.29 -4.64
N ALA A 527 18.60 -13.54 -5.56
CA ALA A 527 17.25 -14.06 -5.32
C ALA A 527 17.14 -15.61 -5.19
N GLY A 528 16.25 -16.08 -4.29
CA GLY A 528 15.82 -17.48 -4.15
C GLY A 528 14.36 -17.59 -3.67
N THR A 529 13.67 -18.63 -4.14
CA THR A 529 12.20 -18.83 -4.26
C THR A 529 11.43 -19.12 -2.95
N MET A 530 10.17 -18.69 -2.90
CA MET A 530 9.27 -18.60 -1.73
C MET A 530 8.17 -19.70 -1.68
N ARG A 531 7.82 -20.16 -0.47
CA ARG A 531 6.42 -20.43 -0.06
C ARG A 531 6.22 -20.30 1.47
N GLN A 532 5.55 -19.23 1.91
CA GLN A 532 5.01 -19.08 3.27
C GLN A 532 3.75 -18.19 3.20
N VAL A 533 2.70 -18.54 3.95
CA VAL A 533 1.49 -17.72 4.09
C VAL A 533 1.78 -16.68 5.18
N GLY A 534 2.28 -15.53 4.77
CA GLY A 534 2.58 -14.39 5.63
C GLY A 534 2.83 -13.16 4.77
N GLY A 535 2.18 -12.03 5.09
CA GLY A 535 2.60 -10.72 4.57
C GLY A 535 4.04 -10.43 5.02
N PRO A 536 4.79 -9.54 4.33
CA PRO A 536 6.20 -9.33 4.62
C PRO A 536 6.38 -8.82 6.05
N ALA A 537 6.80 -9.71 6.94
CA ALA A 537 7.42 -9.35 8.20
C ALA A 537 8.78 -8.71 7.88
N TYR A 538 9.03 -7.50 8.39
CA TYR A 538 10.39 -6.98 8.47
C TYR A 538 11.14 -7.76 9.55
N GLY A 539 11.66 -8.91 9.17
CA GLY A 539 12.42 -9.78 10.05
C GLY A 539 12.43 -11.22 9.57
N ASN A 540 13.20 -11.52 8.52
CA ASN A 540 14.10 -12.68 8.52
C ASN A 540 14.92 -12.78 7.23
N GLY A 541 16.25 -12.80 7.39
CA GLY A 541 17.19 -13.43 6.46
C GLY A 541 18.07 -14.35 7.28
N SER A 542 17.96 -15.66 7.07
CA SER A 542 18.75 -16.68 7.74
C SER A 542 20.07 -16.93 6.99
N VAL A 543 21.18 -16.48 7.59
CA VAL A 543 22.52 -17.05 7.41
C VAL A 543 23.04 -17.36 8.82
N ALA A 544 23.60 -18.55 8.97
CA ALA A 544 24.00 -19.15 10.24
C ALA A 544 24.99 -18.28 11.04
N GLY A 545 24.80 -18.27 12.37
CA GLY A 545 25.75 -17.74 13.35
C GLY A 545 25.48 -16.29 13.78
N ASN A 546 25.16 -16.12 15.08
CA ASN A 546 24.89 -14.89 15.83
C ASN A 546 23.49 -14.28 15.67
N GLY A 547 22.71 -14.44 16.74
CA GLY A 547 21.34 -13.95 16.88
C GLY A 547 21.23 -12.43 16.89
N TYR A 548 20.25 -11.92 16.16
CA TYR A 548 19.85 -10.51 16.18
C TYR A 548 18.68 -10.34 17.15
N ALA A 549 19.01 -9.94 18.38
CA ALA A 549 18.06 -9.40 19.33
C ALA A 549 17.54 -8.05 18.81
N ASN A 550 16.23 -7.82 18.98
CA ASN A 550 15.61 -6.50 18.83
C ASN A 550 16.44 -5.45 19.58
N GLY A 551 16.96 -4.45 18.86
CA GLY A 551 17.84 -3.42 19.37
C GLY A 551 17.17 -2.38 20.27
N TYR A 552 16.30 -2.83 21.17
CA TYR A 552 15.80 -2.10 22.34
C TYR A 552 15.78 -3.03 23.58
N GLY A 553 16.72 -3.97 23.65
CA GLY A 553 17.01 -4.76 24.84
C GLY A 553 18.04 -4.06 25.75
N ASP A 554 17.91 -4.31 27.06
CA ASP A 554 18.86 -3.84 28.08
C ASP A 554 20.18 -4.57 27.94
N GLY A 555 21.27 -3.82 27.85
CA GLY A 555 22.60 -4.36 28.08
C GLY A 555 22.97 -4.18 29.54
N ASN A 556 22.67 -5.16 30.39
CA ASN A 556 23.50 -5.48 31.56
C ASN A 556 23.13 -6.83 32.18
N GLY A 557 24.11 -7.72 32.33
CA GLY A 557 23.90 -9.04 32.93
C GLY A 557 25.15 -9.91 32.86
N ASN A 558 26.19 -9.51 33.58
CA ASN A 558 27.36 -10.35 33.85
C ASN A 558 26.99 -11.31 35.01
N GLY A 559 27.10 -12.62 34.82
CA GLY A 559 26.77 -13.59 35.86
C GLY A 559 26.90 -15.05 35.40
N ASN A 560 28.09 -15.61 35.61
CA ASN A 560 28.35 -17.05 35.56
C ASN A 560 27.45 -17.80 36.56
N ALA A 561 26.69 -18.79 36.10
CA ALA A 561 26.21 -19.88 36.95
C ALA A 561 25.92 -21.14 36.12
N HIS A 562 26.78 -22.14 36.30
CA HIS A 562 26.54 -23.55 35.97
C HIS A 562 25.39 -24.13 36.79
N TYR A 563 24.51 -24.93 36.18
CA TYR A 563 23.76 -26.11 36.68
C TYR A 563 22.87 -26.57 35.50
N GLY A 564 22.72 -27.82 35.05
CA GLY A 564 22.88 -29.14 35.67
C GLY A 564 21.50 -29.77 35.91
N GLY A 565 21.10 -30.78 35.11
CA GLY A 565 19.94 -31.67 35.37
C GLY A 565 18.82 -31.61 34.31
N GLN A 566 18.68 -32.59 33.41
CA GLN A 566 18.01 -33.90 33.53
C GLN A 566 16.46 -33.88 33.49
N GLY A 567 15.92 -34.27 32.33
CA GLY A 567 14.80 -35.24 32.22
C GLY A 567 13.35 -34.74 32.30
N PRO A 568 12.38 -35.66 32.10
CA PRO A 568 11.92 -36.04 30.74
C PRO A 568 10.39 -36.21 30.65
N TYR A 569 9.75 -35.98 29.49
CA TYR A 569 8.50 -36.67 29.13
C TYR A 569 8.34 -36.76 27.62
N GLY A 570 8.31 -38.00 27.12
CA GLY A 570 7.92 -38.34 25.75
C GLY A 570 6.51 -38.91 25.69
N ALA A 571 5.91 -38.85 24.50
CA ALA A 571 4.90 -39.78 23.97
C ALA A 571 4.67 -39.40 22.50
N GLN A 572 5.19 -40.18 21.55
CA GLN A 572 4.51 -41.28 20.86
C GLN A 572 3.62 -40.83 19.70
N ASN A 573 4.05 -41.16 18.49
CA ASN A 573 3.34 -41.92 17.44
C ASN A 573 4.01 -41.65 16.08
N ALA A 574 4.07 -42.53 15.09
CA ALA A 574 4.10 -43.98 14.91
C ALA A 574 4.05 -44.18 13.38
N ARG A 575 4.65 -45.28 12.87
CA ARG A 575 4.59 -45.81 11.49
C ARG A 575 5.47 -45.07 10.46
N GLY A 576 6.41 -45.69 9.74
CA GLY A 576 6.74 -47.09 9.52
C GLY A 576 7.04 -47.30 8.04
N ALA A 577 8.28 -47.66 7.68
CA ALA A 577 8.64 -48.45 6.51
C ALA A 577 10.15 -48.71 6.50
N ASN A 578 10.49 -50.00 6.59
CA ASN A 578 11.83 -50.58 6.49
C ASN A 578 12.46 -50.32 5.12
N VAL A 579 13.79 -50.06 5.07
CA VAL A 579 14.78 -50.83 4.29
C VAL A 579 16.17 -50.58 4.92
N GLU A 580 16.76 -51.62 5.49
CA GLU A 580 18.21 -51.79 5.74
C GLU A 580 18.79 -52.69 4.61
N PRO A 581 20.11 -52.98 4.54
CA PRO A 581 21.30 -52.29 5.06
C PRO A 581 22.39 -52.18 3.95
N VAL A 582 23.60 -51.71 4.28
CA VAL A 582 24.92 -52.38 4.03
C VAL A 582 26.11 -51.40 4.13
N ARG A 583 26.85 -51.62 5.23
CA ARG A 583 28.32 -51.73 5.41
C ARG A 583 29.31 -50.58 5.12
N ASN A 584 30.14 -50.40 6.18
CA ASN A 584 31.61 -50.31 6.22
C ASN A 584 32.29 -49.12 5.53
N THR A 585 33.37 -48.51 6.03
CA THR A 585 34.29 -48.67 7.17
C THR A 585 35.26 -47.49 7.03
N GLY A 586 35.90 -47.07 8.12
CA GLY A 586 37.30 -46.67 8.00
C GLY A 586 37.71 -45.42 8.78
N TYR A 587 38.20 -45.71 10.00
CA TYR A 587 39.20 -44.99 10.81
C TYR A 587 38.85 -43.67 11.48
#